data_AF-A0A382KUQ9-F1
#
_entry.id   AF-A0A382KUQ9-F1
#
_cell.length_a   1.000
_cell.length_b   1.000
_cell.length_c   1.000
_cell.angle_alpha   90.00
_cell.angle_beta   90.00
_cell.angle_gamma   90.00
#
_symmetry.space_group_name_H-M   'P 1'
#
loop_
_entity.id
_entity.type
_entity.pdbx_description
1 polymer ?
#
loop_
_entity_poly.entity_id
_entity_poly.type
_entity_poly.pdbx_seq_one_letter_code
_entity_poly.pdbx_strand_id
1 'polypeptide(L)'
;MTRLYQPFTIFVFFQFLFFSIVMHTSQANQYSDLMESGNNALIAKNYKVAEGFFKKALEVQPGNYLAIRDLAKIKIELNKLNEALALLNDLLKLPIAKGRDIHIYLGGDPKPYSAELVDETVMVIDKSVQQENEELSKFLKGDPNKPVPHYRVYLKETGKMKLLPKSKNRIKYFGIPAATREKIMSLKTQVKKKIIASIKVKPEEEMVSIKAGCFLMGSKMGDPDELPVHEVCISPFKLGAYEVRQKNFQAVMGVNPSE
;
A
#
# COMPACT_ATOMS: atom_id res chain seq x y z
N MET A 1 -32.07 56.43 4.22
CA MET A 1 -32.56 55.07 3.91
C MET A 1 -31.38 54.11 3.94
N THR A 2 -31.19 53.38 5.04
CA THR A 2 -30.12 52.38 5.18
C THR A 2 -30.76 51.14 5.78
N ARG A 3 -31.04 50.14 4.93
CA ARG A 3 -31.68 48.89 5.32
C ARG A 3 -30.70 48.02 6.10
N LEU A 4 -31.05 47.69 7.34
CA LEU A 4 -30.47 46.59 8.11
C LEU A 4 -30.80 45.26 7.42
N TYR A 5 -29.83 44.67 6.71
CA TYR A 5 -29.83 43.28 6.27
C TYR A 5 -28.55 42.62 6.81
N GLN A 6 -28.49 42.32 8.11
CA GLN A 6 -27.34 41.64 8.71
C GLN A 6 -27.62 40.44 9.65
N PRO A 7 -28.82 40.15 10.20
CA PRO A 7 -28.96 38.99 11.08
C PRO A 7 -29.24 37.66 10.35
N PHE A 8 -29.83 37.68 9.16
CA PHE A 8 -30.24 36.44 8.46
C PHE A 8 -29.09 35.73 7.72
N THR A 9 -28.10 36.48 7.22
CA THR A 9 -26.92 35.91 6.52
C THR A 9 -25.95 35.23 7.48
N ILE A 10 -25.84 35.70 8.73
CA ILE A 10 -24.98 35.12 9.77
C ILE A 10 -25.53 33.76 10.24
N PHE A 11 -26.85 33.60 10.33
CA PHE A 11 -27.48 32.35 10.80
C PHE A 11 -27.38 31.20 9.78
N VAL A 12 -27.49 31.48 8.48
CA VAL A 12 -27.32 30.48 7.40
C VAL A 12 -25.85 30.04 7.27
N PHE A 13 -24.90 30.97 7.45
CA PHE A 13 -23.46 30.63 7.47
C PHE A 13 -23.09 29.75 8.66
N PHE A 14 -23.70 29.97 9.83
CA PHE A 14 -23.45 29.19 11.04
C PHE A 14 -23.95 27.74 10.92
N GLN A 15 -25.11 27.51 10.28
CA GLN A 15 -25.59 26.15 10.00
C GLN A 15 -24.73 25.41 8.96
N PHE A 16 -24.19 26.11 7.96
CA PHE A 16 -23.26 25.52 6.98
C PHE A 16 -21.91 25.14 7.59
N LEU A 17 -21.38 25.94 8.53
CA LEU A 17 -20.16 25.63 9.27
C LEU A 17 -20.33 24.43 10.20
N PHE A 18 -21.46 24.33 10.91
CA PHE A 18 -21.77 23.17 11.75
C PHE A 18 -21.94 21.88 10.93
N PHE A 19 -22.62 21.95 9.78
CA PHE A 19 -22.80 20.78 8.91
C PHE A 19 -21.46 20.26 8.36
N SER A 20 -20.55 21.17 8.02
CA SER A 20 -19.21 20.83 7.49
C SER A 20 -18.32 20.15 8.55
N ILE A 21 -18.40 20.59 9.82
CA ILE A 21 -17.64 20.00 10.93
C ILE A 21 -18.16 18.59 11.27
N VAL A 22 -19.47 18.41 11.35
CA VAL A 22 -20.10 17.11 11.64
C VAL A 22 -19.75 16.07 10.56
N MET A 23 -19.81 16.45 9.28
CA MET A 23 -19.46 15.57 8.16
C MET A 23 -17.97 15.14 8.14
N HIS A 24 -17.05 15.99 8.61
CA HIS A 24 -15.64 15.61 8.67
C HIS A 24 -15.30 14.70 9.85
N THR A 25 -15.93 14.90 11.01
CA THR A 25 -15.74 14.00 12.16
C THR A 25 -16.32 12.60 11.94
N SER A 26 -17.47 12.51 11.26
CA SER A 26 -18.07 11.21 10.91
C SER A 26 -17.18 10.42 9.95
N GLN A 27 -16.55 11.11 9.00
CA GLN A 27 -15.62 10.52 8.02
C GLN A 27 -14.36 9.94 8.67
N ALA A 28 -13.76 10.65 9.64
CA ALA A 28 -12.59 10.16 10.36
C ALA A 28 -12.91 8.91 11.20
N ASN A 29 -14.05 8.92 11.88
CA ASN A 29 -14.52 7.77 12.65
C ASN A 29 -14.75 6.55 11.74
N GLN A 30 -15.49 6.76 10.66
CA GLN A 30 -15.79 5.73 9.68
C GLN A 30 -14.52 5.11 9.06
N TYR A 31 -13.51 5.93 8.72
CA TYR A 31 -12.25 5.41 8.19
C TYR A 31 -11.52 4.53 9.23
N SER A 32 -11.42 4.99 10.48
CA SER A 32 -10.75 4.26 11.55
C SER A 32 -11.41 2.88 11.77
N ASP A 33 -12.73 2.85 11.86
CA ASP A 33 -13.50 1.62 12.08
C ASP A 33 -13.36 0.63 10.92
N LEU A 34 -13.37 1.14 9.68
CA LEU A 34 -13.17 0.33 8.47
C LEU A 34 -11.76 -0.27 8.41
N MET A 35 -10.74 0.51 8.76
CA MET A 35 -9.36 0.03 8.81
C MET A 35 -9.18 -1.03 9.89
N GLU A 36 -9.75 -0.83 11.07
CA GLU A 36 -9.71 -1.81 12.16
C GLU A 36 -10.42 -3.11 11.76
N SER A 37 -11.64 -3.01 11.21
CA SER A 37 -12.40 -4.17 10.72
C SER A 37 -11.66 -4.92 9.62
N GLY A 38 -11.04 -4.20 8.68
CA GLY A 38 -10.22 -4.78 7.62
C GLY A 38 -8.97 -5.48 8.17
N ASN A 39 -8.29 -4.90 9.15
CA ASN A 39 -7.13 -5.49 9.81
C ASN A 39 -7.51 -6.75 10.61
N ASN A 40 -8.64 -6.72 11.33
CA ASN A 40 -9.14 -7.88 12.06
C ASN A 40 -9.50 -9.03 11.10
N ALA A 41 -10.13 -8.71 9.96
CA ALA A 41 -10.42 -9.69 8.92
C ALA A 41 -9.13 -10.25 8.27
N LEU A 42 -8.10 -9.43 8.10
CA LEU A 42 -6.77 -9.86 7.65
C LEU A 42 -6.11 -10.84 8.62
N ILE A 43 -6.14 -10.54 9.92
CA ILE A 43 -5.61 -11.42 10.97
C ILE A 43 -6.35 -12.76 10.97
N ALA A 44 -7.67 -12.71 10.78
CA ALA A 44 -8.52 -13.89 10.63
C ALA A 44 -8.35 -14.61 9.28
N LYS A 45 -7.46 -14.14 8.39
CA LYS A 45 -7.24 -14.64 7.01
C LYS A 45 -8.52 -14.65 6.14
N ASN A 46 -9.52 -13.87 6.51
CA ASN A 46 -10.74 -13.70 5.73
C ASN A 46 -10.53 -12.60 4.67
N TYR A 47 -9.75 -12.93 3.65
CA TYR A 47 -9.27 -11.98 2.65
C TYR A 47 -10.41 -11.31 1.86
N LYS A 48 -11.51 -12.02 1.59
CA LYS A 48 -12.66 -11.46 0.85
C LYS A 48 -13.39 -10.39 1.67
N VAL A 49 -13.57 -10.63 2.96
CA VAL A 49 -14.17 -9.64 3.88
C VAL A 49 -13.22 -8.45 4.07
N ALA A 50 -11.92 -8.71 4.26
CA ALA A 50 -10.91 -7.67 4.35
C ALA A 50 -10.89 -6.77 3.10
N GLU A 51 -10.93 -7.37 1.89
CA GLU A 51 -11.01 -6.64 0.62
C GLU A 51 -12.16 -5.62 0.62
N GLY A 52 -13.33 -6.01 1.11
CA GLY A 52 -14.50 -5.14 1.20
C GLY A 52 -14.29 -3.95 2.13
N PHE A 53 -13.70 -4.18 3.31
CA PHE A 53 -13.42 -3.12 4.28
C PHE A 53 -12.40 -2.11 3.76
N PHE A 54 -11.28 -2.57 3.17
CA PHE A 54 -10.27 -1.65 2.64
C PHE A 54 -10.75 -0.86 1.42
N LYS A 55 -11.62 -1.42 0.58
CA LYS A 55 -12.26 -0.66 -0.50
C LYS A 55 -13.10 0.49 0.05
N LYS A 56 -13.97 0.20 1.02
CA LYS A 56 -14.77 1.24 1.69
C LYS A 56 -13.88 2.28 2.38
N ALA A 57 -12.77 1.85 3.01
CA ALA A 57 -11.82 2.78 3.62
C ALA A 57 -11.21 3.75 2.59
N LEU A 58 -10.94 3.27 1.37
CA LEU A 58 -10.42 4.10 0.28
C LEU A 58 -11.47 5.02 -0.35
N GLU A 59 -12.76 4.66 -0.32
CA GLU A 59 -13.86 5.57 -0.69
C GLU A 59 -13.93 6.75 0.30
N VAL A 60 -13.74 6.46 1.59
CA VAL A 60 -13.72 7.46 2.66
C VAL A 60 -12.45 8.32 2.59
N GLN A 61 -11.29 7.71 2.36
CA GLN A 61 -10.01 8.43 2.25
C GLN A 61 -9.19 7.98 1.02
N PRO A 62 -9.46 8.59 -0.15
CA PRO A 62 -8.73 8.29 -1.36
C PRO A 62 -7.23 8.59 -1.23
N GLY A 63 -6.39 7.74 -1.81
CA GLY A 63 -4.94 7.92 -1.83
C GLY A 63 -4.21 7.60 -0.53
N ASN A 64 -4.89 7.04 0.48
CA ASN A 64 -4.20 6.58 1.69
C ASN A 64 -3.33 5.34 1.38
N TYR A 65 -2.00 5.53 1.38
CA TYR A 65 -1.08 4.48 0.96
C TYR A 65 -1.12 3.23 1.85
N LEU A 66 -1.53 3.33 3.13
CA LEU A 66 -1.64 2.17 4.01
C LEU A 66 -2.77 1.25 3.53
N ALA A 67 -3.96 1.82 3.32
CA ALA A 67 -5.11 1.08 2.81
C ALA A 67 -4.85 0.50 1.41
N ILE A 68 -4.19 1.26 0.50
CA ILE A 68 -3.80 0.76 -0.83
C ILE A 68 -2.80 -0.39 -0.72
N ARG A 69 -1.78 -0.27 0.15
CA ARG A 69 -0.76 -1.31 0.39
C ARG A 69 -1.39 -2.59 0.92
N ASP A 70 -2.26 -2.47 1.91
CA ASP A 70 -2.86 -3.65 2.55
C ASP A 70 -3.92 -4.28 1.64
N LEU A 71 -4.66 -3.49 0.85
CA LEU A 71 -5.48 -3.99 -0.24
C LEU A 71 -4.65 -4.72 -1.30
N ALA A 72 -3.48 -4.19 -1.70
CA ALA A 72 -2.60 -4.85 -2.67
C ALA A 72 -2.15 -6.23 -2.17
N LYS A 73 -1.76 -6.35 -0.89
CA LYS A 73 -1.43 -7.66 -0.29
C LYS A 73 -2.61 -8.62 -0.35
N ILE A 74 -3.81 -8.16 -0.02
CA ILE A 74 -5.04 -8.98 -0.09
C ILE A 74 -5.29 -9.46 -1.52
N LYS A 75 -5.10 -8.61 -2.53
CA LYS A 75 -5.25 -9.00 -3.92
C LYS A 75 -4.25 -10.10 -4.32
N ILE A 76 -3.03 -10.07 -3.78
CA ILE A 76 -2.04 -11.12 -4.00
C ILE A 76 -2.51 -12.44 -3.38
N GLU A 77 -3.00 -12.42 -2.14
CA GLU A 77 -3.53 -13.61 -1.45
C GLU A 77 -4.76 -14.20 -2.16
N LEU A 78 -5.60 -13.36 -2.75
CA LEU A 78 -6.75 -13.77 -3.55
C LEU A 78 -6.39 -14.19 -5.00
N ASN A 79 -5.10 -14.25 -5.34
CA ASN A 79 -4.59 -14.53 -6.69
C ASN A 79 -5.09 -13.55 -7.78
N LYS A 80 -5.55 -12.35 -7.39
CA LYS A 80 -5.97 -11.27 -8.29
C LYS A 80 -4.76 -10.42 -8.70
N LEU A 81 -3.81 -11.06 -9.38
CA LEU A 81 -2.45 -10.53 -9.58
C LEU A 81 -2.41 -9.22 -10.39
N ASN A 82 -3.24 -9.08 -11.43
CA ASN A 82 -3.30 -7.86 -12.24
C ASN A 82 -3.81 -6.65 -11.43
N GLU A 83 -4.82 -6.86 -10.59
CA GLU A 83 -5.33 -5.82 -9.69
C GLU A 83 -4.29 -5.45 -8.63
N ALA A 84 -3.58 -6.44 -8.07
CA ALA A 84 -2.48 -6.18 -7.15
C ALA A 84 -1.37 -5.34 -7.82
N LEU A 85 -0.99 -5.68 -9.05
CA LEU A 85 0.04 -4.97 -9.80
C LEU A 85 -0.36 -3.51 -10.07
N ALA A 86 -1.62 -3.25 -10.40
CA ALA A 86 -2.15 -1.89 -10.57
C ALA A 86 -1.99 -1.06 -9.29
N LEU A 87 -2.44 -1.60 -8.14
CA LEU A 87 -2.31 -0.92 -6.85
C LEU A 87 -0.85 -0.65 -6.46
N LEU A 88 0.05 -1.62 -6.70
CA LEU A 88 1.49 -1.44 -6.45
C LEU A 88 2.09 -0.36 -7.34
N ASN A 89 1.66 -0.25 -8.61
CA ASN A 89 2.09 0.84 -9.49
C ASN A 89 1.60 2.19 -8.99
N ASP A 90 0.36 2.28 -8.52
CA ASP A 90 -0.20 3.52 -7.98
C ASP A 90 0.53 3.98 -6.72
N LEU A 91 0.90 3.05 -5.83
CA LEU A 91 1.77 3.35 -4.70
C LEU A 91 3.11 3.94 -5.13
N LEU A 92 3.74 3.37 -6.16
CA LEU A 92 5.05 3.85 -6.62
C LEU A 92 5.01 5.23 -7.30
N LYS A 93 3.83 5.73 -7.70
CA LYS A 93 3.65 7.11 -8.16
C LYS A 93 3.74 8.14 -7.03
N LEU A 94 3.50 7.73 -5.79
CA LEU A 94 3.60 8.61 -4.64
C LEU A 94 5.07 9.00 -4.37
N PRO A 95 5.34 10.24 -3.92
CA PRO A 95 6.69 10.70 -3.65
C PRO A 95 7.29 9.96 -2.45
N ILE A 96 8.62 9.96 -2.38
CA ILE A 96 9.36 9.41 -1.24
C ILE A 96 9.28 10.40 -0.08
N ALA A 97 8.82 9.93 1.08
CA ALA A 97 8.78 10.75 2.28
C ALA A 97 10.15 10.78 2.97
N LYS A 98 10.65 11.99 3.25
CA LYS A 98 11.78 12.21 4.15
C LYS A 98 11.25 12.31 5.58
N GLY A 99 11.05 11.16 6.22
CA GLY A 99 10.42 11.07 7.56
C GLY A 99 8.93 10.73 7.52
N ARG A 100 8.24 10.90 8.66
CA ARG A 100 6.81 10.58 8.82
C ARG A 100 5.94 11.85 8.83
N ASP A 101 6.20 12.73 7.88
CA ASP A 101 5.46 13.97 7.72
C ASP A 101 4.01 13.70 7.30
N ILE A 102 3.09 14.36 7.98
CA ILE A 102 1.64 14.28 7.75
C ILE A 102 0.98 15.66 7.84
N HIS A 103 -0.16 15.77 7.16
CA HIS A 103 -1.14 16.84 7.37
C HIS A 103 -2.26 16.33 8.26
N ILE A 104 -2.56 17.04 9.34
CA ILE A 104 -3.63 16.68 10.29
C ILE A 104 -4.78 17.67 10.13
N TYR A 105 -6.00 17.15 9.99
CA TYR A 105 -7.24 17.93 10.00
C TYR A 105 -7.89 17.73 11.37
N LEU A 106 -7.81 18.76 12.21
CA LEU A 106 -8.35 18.75 13.57
C LEU A 106 -9.82 19.17 13.55
N GLY A 107 -10.73 18.32 14.06
CA GLY A 107 -12.09 18.72 14.41
C GLY A 107 -12.89 19.44 13.31
N GLY A 108 -12.68 19.09 12.04
CA GLY A 108 -13.38 19.73 10.92
C GLY A 108 -12.82 21.07 10.45
N ASP A 109 -11.68 21.52 10.99
CA ASP A 109 -10.95 22.67 10.46
C ASP A 109 -10.51 22.37 9.01
N PRO A 110 -10.87 23.21 8.02
CA PRO A 110 -10.44 23.02 6.64
C PRO A 110 -8.93 23.16 6.47
N LYS A 111 -8.25 23.87 7.39
CA LYS A 111 -6.80 24.09 7.31
C LYS A 111 -6.05 22.91 7.96
N PRO A 112 -5.16 22.23 7.21
CA PRO A 112 -4.35 21.18 7.79
C PRO A 112 -3.18 21.75 8.61
N TYR A 113 -2.87 21.09 9.72
CA TYR A 113 -1.68 21.34 10.53
C TYR A 113 -0.55 20.43 10.04
N SER A 114 0.66 20.99 9.90
CA SER A 114 1.85 20.20 9.58
C SER A 114 2.37 19.51 10.84
N ALA A 115 2.57 18.19 10.76
CA ALA A 115 3.02 17.40 11.88
C ALA A 115 3.91 16.23 11.43
N GLU A 116 4.69 15.70 12.37
CA GLU A 116 5.37 14.42 12.22
C GLU A 116 4.65 13.36 13.04
N LEU A 117 4.36 12.22 12.42
CA LEU A 117 3.71 11.10 13.06
C LEU A 117 4.74 10.25 13.81
N VAL A 118 4.64 10.26 15.14
CA VAL A 118 5.57 9.55 16.00
C VAL A 118 5.11 8.12 16.24
N ASP A 119 3.83 7.93 16.53
CA ASP A 119 3.24 6.61 16.81
C ASP A 119 1.76 6.56 16.42
N GLU A 120 1.34 5.40 15.91
CA GLU A 120 -0.04 5.10 15.52
C GLU A 120 -0.69 4.05 16.44
N THR A 121 0.06 3.39 17.31
CA THR A 121 -0.42 2.26 18.14
C THR A 121 -0.77 2.65 19.58
N VAL A 122 -0.85 3.95 19.85
CA VAL A 122 -1.12 4.46 21.20
C VAL A 122 -2.58 4.19 21.56
N MET A 123 -2.79 3.49 22.68
CA MET A 123 -4.10 3.23 23.25
C MET A 123 -4.24 4.03 24.54
N VAL A 124 -5.29 4.85 24.66
CA VAL A 124 -5.53 5.70 25.83
C VAL A 124 -6.89 5.35 26.42
N ILE A 125 -6.94 5.17 27.74
CA ILE A 125 -8.21 5.03 28.46
C ILE A 125 -8.79 6.42 28.64
N ASP A 126 -9.93 6.70 28.00
CA ASP A 126 -10.59 7.99 28.12
C ASP A 126 -11.18 8.12 29.53
N LYS A 127 -10.64 9.04 30.33
CA LYS A 127 -11.12 9.33 31.68
C LYS A 127 -12.20 10.42 31.70
N SER A 128 -12.46 11.09 30.57
CA SER A 128 -13.46 12.17 30.50
C SER A 128 -14.90 11.68 30.72
N VAL A 129 -15.18 10.41 30.45
CA VAL A 129 -16.47 9.76 30.71
C VAL A 129 -16.81 9.67 32.21
N GLN A 130 -15.84 9.88 33.12
CA GLN A 130 -16.08 9.87 34.56
C GLN A 130 -16.74 11.17 35.07
N GLN A 131 -16.62 12.30 34.36
CA GLN A 131 -17.02 13.61 34.89
C GLN A 131 -18.52 13.91 34.76
N GLU A 132 -19.25 13.28 33.83
CA GLU A 132 -20.68 13.59 33.65
C GLU A 132 -21.61 12.82 34.61
N ASN A 133 -21.15 11.74 35.25
CA ASN A 133 -22.03 10.85 36.02
C ASN A 133 -21.36 10.29 37.30
N GLU A 134 -20.67 11.12 38.10
CA GLU A 134 -20.09 10.67 39.37
C GLU A 134 -21.14 10.05 40.32
N GLU A 135 -22.40 10.52 40.29
CA GLU A 135 -23.49 9.95 41.09
C GLU A 135 -23.98 8.59 40.56
N LEU A 136 -24.13 8.44 39.24
CA LEU A 136 -24.63 7.19 38.63
C LEU A 136 -23.57 6.09 38.59
N SER A 137 -22.30 6.46 38.51
CA SER A 137 -21.16 5.54 38.45
C SER A 137 -20.97 4.70 39.74
N LYS A 138 -21.58 5.12 40.85
CA LYS A 138 -21.63 4.35 42.11
C LYS A 138 -22.59 3.15 42.07
N PHE A 139 -23.58 3.18 41.17
CA PHE A 139 -24.64 2.17 41.09
C PHE A 139 -24.51 1.24 39.88
N LEU A 140 -23.81 1.67 38.84
CA LEU A 140 -23.48 0.85 37.68
C LEU A 140 -22.06 0.33 37.83
N LYS A 141 -21.88 -1.00 37.91
CA LYS A 141 -20.59 -1.61 37.54
C LYS A 141 -20.42 -1.37 36.04
N GLY A 142 -19.90 -0.21 35.67
CA GLY A 142 -19.65 0.15 34.28
C GLY A 142 -18.73 -0.90 33.64
N ASP A 143 -19.00 -1.24 32.38
CA ASP A 143 -18.03 -1.98 31.59
C ASP A 143 -16.67 -1.27 31.67
N PRO A 144 -15.56 -2.00 31.83
CA PRO A 144 -14.24 -1.38 31.92
C PRO A 144 -14.02 -0.47 30.70
N ASN A 145 -13.64 0.79 30.94
CA ASN A 145 -13.39 1.77 29.89
C ASN A 145 -12.44 1.16 28.84
N LYS A 146 -12.95 0.97 27.63
CA LYS A 146 -12.18 0.37 26.54
C LYS A 146 -11.09 1.35 26.10
N PRO A 147 -9.84 0.89 25.91
CA PRO A 147 -8.79 1.74 25.39
C PRO A 147 -9.16 2.26 23.99
N VAL A 148 -8.99 3.56 23.74
CA VAL A 148 -9.30 4.22 22.46
C VAL A 148 -8.00 4.50 21.70
N PRO A 149 -7.93 4.21 20.38
CA PRO A 149 -6.74 4.45 19.59
C PRO A 149 -6.49 5.95 19.36
N HIS A 150 -5.24 6.37 19.53
CA HIS A 150 -4.76 7.74 19.34
C HIS A 150 -3.54 7.78 18.40
N TYR A 151 -3.42 8.87 17.65
CA TYR A 151 -2.17 9.27 17.02
C TYR A 151 -1.32 10.05 18.03
N ARG A 152 -0.04 9.69 18.14
CA ARG A 152 0.96 10.53 18.79
C ARG A 152 1.70 11.31 17.73
N VAL A 153 1.53 12.62 17.77
CA VAL A 153 2.04 13.53 16.73
C VAL A 153 2.89 14.63 17.36
N TYR A 154 3.91 15.04 16.63
CA TYR A 154 4.70 16.23 16.90
C TYR A 154 4.23 17.36 15.98
N LEU A 155 3.59 18.39 16.52
CA LEU A 155 3.10 19.53 15.74
C LEU A 155 4.26 20.48 15.44
N LYS A 156 4.62 20.64 14.15
CA LYS A 156 5.80 21.43 13.76
C LYS A 156 5.67 22.91 14.09
N GLU A 157 4.45 23.46 13.97
CA GLU A 157 4.17 24.88 14.23
C GLU A 157 4.30 25.25 15.72
N THR A 158 3.88 24.34 16.61
CA THR A 158 3.87 24.62 18.05
C THR A 158 5.06 24.02 18.79
N GLY A 159 5.80 23.11 18.15
CA GLY A 159 6.89 22.36 18.75
C GLY A 159 6.46 21.40 19.86
N LYS A 160 5.17 21.07 19.97
CA LYS A 160 4.60 20.27 21.06
C LYS A 160 4.10 18.90 20.59
N MET A 161 4.26 17.92 21.48
CA MET A 161 3.67 16.59 21.36
C MET A 161 2.18 16.64 21.69
N LYS A 162 1.35 15.97 20.89
CA LYS A 162 -0.09 15.87 21.12
C LYS A 162 -0.59 14.45 20.86
N LEU A 163 -1.52 13.99 21.70
CA LEU A 163 -2.30 12.78 21.47
C LEU A 163 -3.64 13.17 20.85
N LEU A 164 -3.99 12.54 19.74
CA LEU A 164 -5.19 12.85 18.96
C LEU A 164 -6.01 11.57 18.74
N PRO A 165 -7.28 11.51 19.17
CA PRO A 165 -8.14 10.35 18.91
C PRO A 165 -8.25 10.08 17.40
N LYS A 166 -8.07 8.84 16.97
CA LYS A 166 -8.16 8.49 15.53
C LYS A 166 -9.57 8.72 14.99
N SER A 167 -10.59 8.44 15.80
CA SER A 167 -12.00 8.61 15.45
C SER A 167 -12.39 10.05 15.13
N LYS A 168 -11.64 11.05 15.63
CA LYS A 168 -11.99 12.47 15.49
C LYS A 168 -11.09 13.23 14.52
N ASN A 169 -9.94 12.67 14.13
CA ASN A 169 -8.89 13.40 13.42
C ASN A 169 -8.47 12.64 12.16
N ARG A 170 -8.49 13.32 11.01
CA ARG A 170 -8.03 12.76 9.73
C ARG A 170 -6.59 13.15 9.49
N ILE A 171 -5.78 12.20 9.02
CA ILE A 171 -4.38 12.43 8.63
C ILE A 171 -4.18 12.16 7.15
N LYS A 172 -3.37 12.97 6.47
CA LYS A 172 -2.93 12.73 5.10
C LYS A 172 -1.42 12.64 5.06
N TYR A 173 -0.90 11.51 4.60
CA TYR A 173 0.53 11.29 4.43
C TYR A 173 1.07 12.07 3.23
N PHE A 174 2.27 12.62 3.35
CA PHE A 174 2.94 13.31 2.24
C PHE A 174 3.50 12.35 1.20
N GLY A 175 3.95 11.17 1.61
CA GLY A 175 4.58 10.20 0.73
C GLY A 175 4.79 8.85 1.41
N ILE A 176 5.51 7.97 0.73
CA ILE A 176 5.82 6.63 1.22
C ILE A 176 7.23 6.62 1.81
N PRO A 177 7.43 6.08 3.04
CA PRO A 177 8.78 5.89 3.58
C PRO A 177 9.65 5.00 2.69
N ALA A 178 10.94 5.32 2.56
CA ALA A 178 11.88 4.60 1.68
C ALA A 178 11.86 3.06 1.88
N ALA A 179 11.96 2.59 3.13
CA ALA A 179 11.89 1.16 3.45
C ALA A 179 10.55 0.51 3.04
N THR A 180 9.45 1.25 3.08
CA THR A 180 8.14 0.74 2.61
C THR A 180 8.12 0.67 1.09
N ARG A 181 8.72 1.65 0.40
CA ARG A 181 8.84 1.67 -1.06
C ARG A 181 9.66 0.49 -1.58
N GLU A 182 10.77 0.16 -0.93
CA GLU A 182 11.57 -1.03 -1.27
C GLU A 182 10.77 -2.32 -1.15
N LYS A 183 10.01 -2.48 -0.06
CA LYS A 183 9.09 -3.62 0.11
C LYS A 183 8.04 -3.68 -1.00
N ILE A 184 7.47 -2.54 -1.40
CA ILE A 184 6.51 -2.45 -2.51
C ILE A 184 7.17 -2.84 -3.85
N MET A 185 8.41 -2.41 -4.09
CA MET A 185 9.16 -2.80 -5.29
C MET A 185 9.43 -4.31 -5.33
N SER A 186 9.86 -4.90 -4.22
CA SER A 186 10.03 -6.35 -4.10
C SER A 186 8.72 -7.10 -4.35
N LEU A 187 7.63 -6.68 -3.72
CA LEU A 187 6.30 -7.25 -3.96
C LEU A 187 5.86 -7.13 -5.42
N LYS A 188 6.09 -5.98 -6.05
CA LYS A 188 5.79 -5.76 -7.48
C LYS A 188 6.55 -6.74 -8.36
N THR A 189 7.83 -6.97 -8.09
CA THR A 189 8.63 -7.96 -8.81
C THR A 189 8.07 -9.36 -8.62
N GLN A 190 7.77 -9.77 -7.38
CA GLN A 190 7.15 -11.07 -7.10
C GLN A 190 5.81 -11.28 -7.82
N VAL A 191 4.94 -10.25 -7.83
CA VAL A 191 3.66 -10.31 -8.54
C VAL A 191 3.86 -10.44 -10.05
N LYS A 192 4.80 -9.67 -10.64
CA LYS A 192 5.14 -9.80 -12.06
C LYS A 192 5.61 -11.22 -12.41
N LYS A 193 6.44 -11.83 -11.57
CA LYS A 193 6.86 -13.23 -11.78
C LYS A 193 5.68 -14.18 -11.76
N LYS A 194 4.78 -14.05 -10.77
CA LYS A 194 3.58 -14.89 -10.68
C LYS A 194 2.69 -14.72 -11.92
N ILE A 195 2.56 -13.49 -12.44
CA ILE A 195 1.83 -13.23 -13.68
C ILE A 195 2.51 -13.93 -14.86
N ILE A 196 3.81 -13.74 -15.07
CA ILE A 196 4.56 -14.37 -16.17
C ILE A 196 4.46 -15.90 -16.09
N ALA A 197 4.64 -16.48 -14.90
CA ALA A 197 4.52 -17.92 -14.69
C ALA A 197 3.08 -18.45 -14.92
N SER A 198 2.05 -17.64 -14.64
CA SER A 198 0.66 -18.00 -14.92
C SER A 198 0.34 -18.00 -16.42
N ILE A 199 1.07 -17.19 -17.19
CA ILE A 199 0.96 -17.14 -18.65
C ILE A 199 1.74 -18.34 -19.19
N LYS A 200 1.07 -19.50 -19.26
CA LYS A 200 1.57 -20.73 -19.91
C LYS A 200 1.63 -20.62 -21.44
N VAL A 201 2.03 -19.45 -21.95
CA VAL A 201 2.17 -19.22 -23.38
C VAL A 201 3.57 -19.65 -23.76
N LYS A 202 3.67 -20.61 -24.67
CA LYS A 202 4.93 -20.98 -25.29
C LYS A 202 5.42 -19.74 -26.07
N PRO A 203 6.60 -19.18 -25.72
CA PRO A 203 7.15 -18.07 -26.48
C PRO A 203 7.38 -18.51 -27.93
N GLU A 204 6.89 -17.72 -28.87
CA GLU A 204 7.17 -17.90 -30.28
C GLU A 204 8.54 -17.30 -30.56
N GLU A 205 9.49 -18.16 -30.91
CA GLU A 205 10.86 -17.78 -31.24
C GLU A 205 11.10 -18.08 -32.71
N GLU A 206 11.74 -17.14 -33.40
CA GLU A 206 12.16 -17.33 -34.79
C GLU A 206 13.37 -18.27 -34.83
N MET A 207 13.20 -19.40 -35.51
CA MET A 207 14.21 -20.46 -35.56
C MET A 207 14.80 -20.56 -36.97
N VAL A 208 16.12 -20.45 -37.08
CA VAL A 208 16.88 -20.60 -38.33
C VAL A 208 17.44 -22.02 -38.41
N SER A 209 17.34 -22.64 -39.59
CA SER A 209 17.86 -23.99 -39.81
C SER A 209 19.35 -23.93 -40.13
N ILE A 210 20.16 -24.63 -39.35
CA ILE A 210 21.60 -24.81 -39.55
C ILE A 210 21.83 -26.18 -40.19
N LYS A 211 22.60 -26.21 -41.28
CA LYS A 211 22.92 -27.44 -42.00
C LYS A 211 23.86 -28.32 -41.18
N ALA A 212 23.84 -29.62 -41.46
CA ALA A 212 24.85 -30.54 -40.94
C ALA A 212 26.24 -30.17 -41.45
N GLY A 213 27.25 -30.51 -40.66
CA GLY A 213 28.66 -30.34 -41.01
C GLY A 213 29.58 -30.96 -39.98
N CYS A 214 30.85 -31.13 -40.36
CA CYS A 214 31.91 -31.57 -39.46
C CYS A 214 32.91 -30.43 -39.29
N PHE A 215 33.35 -30.22 -38.05
CA PHE A 215 34.21 -29.11 -37.64
C PHE A 215 35.30 -29.64 -36.72
N LEU A 216 36.50 -29.05 -36.79
CA LEU A 216 37.55 -29.33 -35.82
C LEU A 216 37.28 -28.50 -34.56
N MET A 217 37.18 -29.17 -33.40
CA MET A 217 36.97 -28.57 -32.10
C MET A 217 38.20 -28.79 -31.20
N GLY A 218 38.49 -27.82 -30.34
CA GLY A 218 39.70 -27.79 -29.51
C GLY A 218 40.80 -26.89 -30.10
N SER A 219 41.89 -26.71 -29.35
CA SER A 219 43.01 -25.85 -29.73
C SER A 219 44.35 -26.46 -29.34
N LYS A 220 45.36 -26.32 -30.22
CA LYS A 220 46.75 -26.72 -29.90
C LYS A 220 47.46 -25.75 -28.98
N MET A 221 46.96 -24.51 -28.87
CA MET A 221 47.50 -23.46 -28.01
C MET A 221 46.55 -23.10 -26.86
N GLY A 222 45.49 -23.90 -26.66
CA GLY A 222 44.50 -23.69 -25.60
C GLY A 222 44.90 -24.35 -24.29
N ASP A 223 43.95 -24.34 -23.34
CA ASP A 223 44.12 -25.02 -22.06
C ASP A 223 44.20 -26.55 -22.24
N PRO A 224 44.78 -27.29 -21.28
CA PRO A 224 44.96 -28.74 -21.41
C PRO A 224 43.67 -29.54 -21.65
N ASP A 225 42.51 -29.01 -21.25
CA ASP A 225 41.19 -29.59 -21.48
C ASP A 225 40.63 -29.34 -22.90
N GLU A 226 41.28 -28.49 -23.69
CA GLU A 226 40.94 -28.26 -25.11
C GLU A 226 41.69 -29.21 -26.08
N LEU A 227 42.57 -30.07 -25.56
CA LEU A 227 43.36 -31.03 -26.32
C LEU A 227 42.80 -32.46 -26.21
N PRO A 228 42.91 -33.29 -27.27
CA PRO A 228 43.43 -32.96 -28.59
C PRO A 228 42.37 -32.30 -29.49
N VAL A 229 42.83 -31.59 -30.53
CA VAL A 229 41.96 -31.14 -31.63
C VAL A 229 41.38 -32.38 -32.31
N HIS A 230 40.05 -32.49 -32.33
CA HIS A 230 39.33 -33.62 -32.89
C HIS A 230 38.15 -33.14 -33.75
N GLU A 231 37.73 -33.99 -34.69
CA GLU A 231 36.59 -33.69 -35.56
C GLU A 231 35.28 -34.01 -34.85
N VAL A 232 34.35 -33.04 -34.87
CA VAL A 232 33.00 -33.14 -34.33
C VAL A 232 32.00 -32.89 -35.46
N CYS A 233 31.16 -33.88 -35.73
CA CYS A 233 30.09 -33.78 -36.70
C CYS A 233 28.76 -33.48 -36.00
N ILE A 234 28.04 -32.47 -36.50
CA ILE A 234 26.73 -32.08 -35.99
C ILE A 234 25.67 -32.36 -37.05
N SER A 235 24.57 -32.98 -36.62
CA SER A 235 23.36 -33.16 -37.43
C SER A 235 22.67 -31.82 -37.69
N PRO A 236 21.81 -31.69 -38.72
CA PRO A 236 21.08 -30.46 -38.95
C PRO A 236 20.18 -30.14 -37.74
N PHE A 237 20.18 -28.90 -37.29
CA PHE A 237 19.37 -28.46 -36.16
C PHE A 237 18.83 -27.05 -36.41
N LYS A 238 17.97 -26.57 -35.52
CA LYS A 238 17.47 -25.19 -35.56
C LYS A 238 18.03 -24.41 -34.38
N LEU A 239 18.46 -23.18 -34.63
CA LEU A 239 18.94 -22.25 -33.62
C LEU A 239 18.07 -20.98 -33.66
N GLY A 240 17.82 -20.36 -32.50
CA GLY A 240 17.10 -19.10 -32.44
C GLY A 240 17.86 -18.01 -33.19
N ALA A 241 17.18 -17.20 -33.98
CA ALA A 241 17.79 -16.06 -34.67
C ALA A 241 18.32 -15.00 -33.69
N TYR A 242 17.74 -14.94 -32.50
CA TYR A 242 18.05 -13.97 -31.45
C TYR A 242 18.25 -14.66 -30.10
N GLU A 243 18.86 -13.93 -29.16
CA GLU A 243 19.00 -14.37 -27.78
C GLU A 243 17.65 -14.53 -27.07
N VAL A 244 17.55 -15.56 -26.22
CA VAL A 244 16.35 -15.81 -25.44
C VAL A 244 16.14 -14.69 -24.42
N ARG A 245 15.00 -14.01 -24.51
CA ARG A 245 14.64 -12.95 -23.56
C ARG A 245 14.32 -13.57 -22.18
N GLN A 246 14.73 -12.91 -21.09
CA GLN A 246 14.46 -13.38 -19.73
C GLN A 246 12.98 -13.70 -19.46
N LYS A 247 12.07 -12.89 -20.02
CA LYS A 247 10.61 -13.12 -19.90
C LYS A 247 10.20 -14.48 -20.51
N ASN A 248 10.81 -14.87 -21.62
CA ASN A 248 10.51 -16.10 -22.36
C ASN A 248 11.11 -17.31 -21.64
N PHE A 249 12.36 -17.17 -21.19
CA PHE A 249 13.01 -18.18 -20.35
C PHE A 249 12.20 -18.45 -19.07
N GLN A 250 11.80 -17.40 -18.35
CA GLN A 250 11.02 -17.52 -17.13
C GLN A 250 9.64 -18.15 -17.37
N ALA A 251 8.99 -17.86 -18.50
CA ALA A 251 7.71 -18.47 -18.84
C ALA A 251 7.82 -20.00 -19.00
N VAL A 252 8.96 -20.50 -19.49
CA VAL A 252 9.20 -21.94 -19.70
C VAL A 252 9.77 -22.62 -18.45
N MET A 253 10.80 -22.02 -17.84
CA MET A 253 11.57 -22.61 -16.75
C MET A 253 11.01 -22.29 -15.36
N GLY A 254 10.10 -21.31 -15.25
CA GLY A 254 9.51 -20.85 -13.99
C GLY A 254 10.44 -19.98 -13.12
N VAL A 255 11.72 -19.86 -13.47
CA VAL A 255 12.74 -19.08 -12.75
C VAL A 255 13.34 -18.00 -13.63
N ASN A 256 13.68 -16.84 -13.04
CA ASN A 256 14.36 -15.76 -13.75
C ASN A 256 15.89 -15.92 -13.58
N PRO A 257 16.68 -15.97 -14.67
CA PRO A 257 18.11 -16.26 -14.61
C PRO A 257 19.00 -15.11 -14.09
N SER A 258 18.46 -13.91 -13.84
CA SER A 258 19.23 -12.76 -13.32
C SER A 258 18.97 -12.45 -11.85
N GLU A 259 18.38 -13.40 -11.13
CA GLU A 259 18.21 -13.34 -9.68
C GLU A 259 19.20 -14.26 -8.99
#